data_AF-A0A927HT50-F1
#
_entry.id   AF-A0A927HT50-F1
#
_cell.length_a   1.000
_cell.length_b   1.000
_cell.length_c   1.000
_cell.angle_alpha   90.00
_cell.angle_beta   90.00
_cell.angle_gamma   90.00
#
_symmetry.space_group_name_H-M   'P 1'
#
loop_
_entity.id
_entity.type
_entity.pdbx_description
1 polymer ?
#
loop_
_entity_poly.entity_id
_entity_poly.type
_entity_poly.pdbx_seq_one_letter_code
_entity_poly.pdbx_strand_id
1 'polypeptide(L)'
;MIFITHDMGVVADIADRVLVMYRGEAVETGSVEEIFRSPQHPYTQSLLAAVPRLGEMRGRDLPRRFPLPGQPLAESETPDTVVAGEPILQVRDLGGPFSGARRAAQSRDARSACGGEGQF
;
A
#
# COMPACT_ATOMS: atom_id res chain seq x y z
N MET A 1 -6.23 4.16 27.16
CA MET A 1 -5.58 2.93 26.65
C MET A 1 -4.28 3.33 25.97
N ILE A 2 -3.22 2.53 26.12
CA ILE A 2 -1.95 2.74 25.41
C ILE A 2 -1.68 1.48 24.60
N PHE A 3 -1.39 1.65 23.31
CA PHE A 3 -1.09 0.57 22.38
C PHE A 3 0.26 0.83 21.71
N ILE A 4 1.09 -0.20 21.59
CA ILE A 4 2.44 -0.12 21.03
C ILE A 4 2.55 -1.14 19.91
N THR A 5 2.86 -0.65 18.71
CA THR A 5 3.07 -1.49 17.53
C THR A 5 4.08 -0.84 16.59
N HIS A 6 4.61 -1.64 15.67
CA HIS A 6 5.42 -1.19 14.54
C HIS A 6 4.60 -1.00 13.26
N ASP A 7 3.35 -1.48 13.25
CA ASP A 7 2.48 -1.46 12.08
C ASP A 7 1.59 -0.20 12.10
N MET A 8 1.89 0.74 11.19
CA MET A 8 1.12 1.97 11.04
C MET A 8 -0.29 1.71 10.47
N GLY A 9 -0.51 0.65 9.69
CA GLY A 9 -1.85 0.28 9.23
C GLY A 9 -2.80 -0.03 10.38
N VAL A 10 -2.31 -0.73 11.41
CA VAL A 10 -3.08 -1.01 12.64
C VAL A 10 -3.31 0.27 13.46
N VAL A 11 -2.31 1.14 13.53
CA VAL A 11 -2.44 2.44 14.24
C VAL A 11 -3.56 3.28 13.63
N ALA A 12 -3.68 3.30 12.30
CA ALA A 12 -4.69 4.09 11.59
C ALA A 12 -6.14 3.72 11.94
N ASP A 13 -6.38 2.50 12.40
CA ASP A 13 -7.72 1.99 12.73
C ASP A 13 -8.08 2.18 14.22
N ILE A 14 -7.09 2.07 15.11
CA ILE A 14 -7.34 1.90 16.55
C ILE A 14 -7.02 3.18 17.35
N ALA A 15 -6.10 4.03 16.89
CA ALA A 15 -5.55 5.11 17.71
C ALA A 15 -6.16 6.49 17.40
N ASP A 16 -6.48 7.25 18.45
CA ASP A 16 -6.85 8.68 18.30
C ASP A 16 -5.61 9.58 18.20
N ARG A 17 -4.55 9.23 18.94
CA ARG A 17 -3.29 9.98 19.05
C ARG A 17 -2.10 9.05 18.92
N VAL A 18 -1.02 9.56 18.34
CA VAL A 18 0.19 8.80 18.03
C VAL A 18 1.41 9.55 18.55
N LEU A 19 2.32 8.80 19.17
CA LEU A 19 3.68 9.25 19.50
C LEU A 19 4.65 8.31 18.79
N VAL A 20 5.52 8.88 17.98
CA VAL A 20 6.55 8.14 17.23
C VAL A 20 7.86 8.26 18.00
N MET A 21 8.47 7.11 18.29
CA MET A 21 9.79 7.05 18.90
C MET A 21 10.84 6.61 17.89
N TYR A 22 12.04 7.19 17.97
CA TYR A 22 13.21 6.73 17.24
C TYR A 22 14.44 6.80 18.14
N ARG A 23 15.16 5.67 18.27
CA ARG A 23 16.37 5.56 19.10
C ARG A 23 16.18 6.03 20.56
N GLY A 24 15.02 5.72 21.14
CA GLY A 24 14.71 6.06 22.52
C GLY A 24 14.11 7.45 22.72
N GLU A 25 14.08 8.29 21.69
CA GLU A 25 13.55 9.66 21.76
C GLU A 25 12.17 9.76 21.10
N ALA A 26 11.29 10.57 21.68
CA ALA A 26 10.03 10.94 21.05
C ALA A 26 10.31 11.96 19.94
N VAL A 27 10.15 11.54 18.68
CA VAL A 27 10.51 12.35 17.51
C VAL A 27 9.33 13.05 16.86
N GLU A 28 8.11 12.54 17.06
CA GLU A 28 6.90 13.18 16.56
C GLU A 28 5.69 12.80 17.42
N THR A 29 4.73 13.70 17.60
CA THR A 29 3.49 13.44 18.33
C THR A 29 2.36 14.27 17.75
N GLY A 30 1.19 13.66 17.58
CA GLY A 30 0.02 14.35 17.01
C GLY A 30 -1.24 13.49 17.09
N SER A 31 -2.32 14.01 16.52
CA SER A 31 -3.47 13.16 16.18
C SER A 31 -3.10 12.14 15.10
N VAL A 32 -3.83 11.03 15.03
CA VAL A 32 -3.63 10.04 13.95
C VAL A 32 -3.77 10.70 12.57
N GLU A 33 -4.69 11.66 12.42
CA GLU A 33 -4.94 12.35 11.16
C GLU A 33 -3.77 13.24 10.74
N GLU A 34 -3.16 13.98 11.67
CA GLU A 34 -1.98 14.82 11.40
C GLU A 34 -0.77 13.96 11.00
N ILE A 35 -0.50 12.89 11.77
CA ILE A 35 0.66 12.01 11.51
C ILE A 35 0.54 11.36 10.13
N PHE A 36 -0.64 10.88 9.74
CA PHE A 36 -0.81 10.20 8.45
C PHE A 36 -0.91 11.15 7.26
N ARG A 37 -1.45 12.37 7.47
CA ARG A 37 -1.71 13.30 6.37
C ARG A 37 -0.57 14.31 6.16
N SER A 38 0.16 14.68 7.20
CA SER A 38 1.26 15.65 7.14
C SER A 38 2.38 15.34 8.13
N PRO A 39 3.07 14.18 7.99
CA PRO A 39 4.19 13.81 8.84
C PRO A 39 5.38 14.78 8.67
N GLN A 40 5.87 15.34 9.76
CA GLN A 40 6.94 16.32 9.75
C GLN A 40 8.33 15.68 9.85
N HIS A 41 8.47 14.61 10.64
CA HIS A 41 9.77 14.01 10.88
C HIS A 41 10.15 13.05 9.73
N PRO A 42 11.37 13.10 9.17
CA PRO A 42 11.80 12.22 8.07
C PRO A 42 11.66 10.73 8.38
N TYR A 43 11.85 10.34 9.64
CA TYR A 43 11.63 8.96 10.08
C TYR A 43 10.15 8.55 10.00
N THR A 44 9.22 9.41 10.41
CA THR A 44 7.78 9.15 10.32
C THR A 44 7.33 9.05 8.87
N GLN A 45 7.82 9.94 8.00
CA GLN A 45 7.61 9.85 6.54
C GLN A 45 8.09 8.50 6.00
N SER A 46 9.24 8.03 6.48
CA SER A 46 9.81 6.74 6.07
C SER A 46 8.97 5.55 6.53
N LEU A 47 8.46 5.58 7.76
CA LEU A 47 7.55 4.56 8.28
C LEU A 47 6.25 4.50 7.47
N LEU A 48 5.67 5.67 7.15
CA LEU A 48 4.43 5.75 6.38
C LEU A 48 4.60 5.32 4.93
N ALA A 49 5.76 5.56 4.32
CA ALA A 49 6.08 5.09 2.97
C ALA A 49 6.14 3.56 2.86
N ALA A 50 6.40 2.86 3.97
CA ALA A 50 6.40 1.40 4.03
C ALA A 50 4.99 0.80 4.15
N VAL A 51 3.95 1.62 4.36
CA VAL A 51 2.57 1.14 4.49
C VAL A 51 1.99 0.83 3.10
N PRO A 52 1.55 -0.41 2.84
CA PRO A 52 1.02 -0.80 1.54
C PRO A 52 -0.28 -0.06 1.24
N ARG A 53 -0.41 0.52 0.04
CA ARG A 53 -1.67 1.18 -0.37
C ARG A 53 -2.54 0.24 -1.19
N LEU A 54 -3.83 0.25 -0.88
CA LEU A 54 -4.80 -0.62 -1.54
C LEU A 54 -4.86 -0.32 -3.05
N GLY A 55 -4.45 -1.28 -3.86
CA GLY A 55 -4.48 -1.18 -5.32
C GLY A 55 -3.17 -0.78 -6.00
N GLU A 56 -2.08 -0.56 -5.29
CA GLU A 56 -0.74 -0.34 -5.88
C GLU A 56 -0.28 -1.49 -6.79
N MET A 57 -0.86 -2.68 -6.58
CA MET A 57 -0.54 -3.90 -7.32
C MET A 57 -1.60 -4.27 -8.37
N ARG A 58 -2.60 -3.42 -8.64
CA ARG A 58 -3.59 -3.71 -9.70
C ARG A 58 -2.90 -3.75 -11.07
N GLY A 59 -3.15 -4.82 -11.82
CA GLY A 59 -2.58 -5.00 -13.17
C GLY A 59 -1.11 -5.41 -13.18
N ARG A 60 -0.59 -5.97 -12.07
CA ARG A 60 0.76 -6.55 -11.98
C ARG A 60 0.64 -8.03 -11.65
N ASP A 61 1.35 -8.88 -12.39
CA ASP A 61 1.35 -10.33 -12.18
C ASP A 61 2.31 -10.77 -11.07
N LEU A 62 3.33 -9.95 -10.76
CA LEU A 62 4.36 -10.23 -9.76
C LEU A 62 4.40 -9.16 -8.67
N PRO A 63 4.71 -9.54 -7.41
CA PRO A 63 4.87 -8.59 -6.33
C PRO A 63 6.09 -7.69 -6.56
N ARG A 64 5.93 -6.38 -6.33
CA ARG A 64 7.04 -5.44 -6.32
C ARG A 64 7.55 -5.21 -4.92
N ARG A 65 8.86 -5.00 -4.80
CA ARG A 65 9.47 -4.52 -3.56
C ARG A 65 9.00 -3.09 -3.29
N PHE A 66 8.74 -2.79 -2.03
CA PHE A 66 8.40 -1.43 -1.62
C PHE A 66 9.63 -0.53 -1.77
N PRO A 67 9.48 0.69 -2.33
CA PRO A 67 10.57 1.66 -2.38
C PRO A 67 10.98 2.02 -0.95
N LEU A 68 12.27 1.87 -0.65
CA LEU A 68 12.81 2.40 0.60
C LEU A 68 13.09 3.90 0.45
N PRO A 69 12.73 4.74 1.43
CA PRO A 69 13.06 6.16 1.44
C PRO A 69 14.56 6.40 1.23
N GLY A 70 14.92 7.27 0.28
CA GLY A 70 16.31 7.61 -0.02
C GLY A 70 17.07 6.59 -0.87
N GLN A 71 16.46 5.46 -1.23
CA GLN A 71 17.01 4.56 -2.24
C GLN A 71 16.32 4.83 -3.58
N PRO A 72 17.06 5.02 -4.69
CA PRO A 72 16.46 5.06 -6.02
C PRO A 72 15.62 3.80 -6.20
N LEU A 73 14.52 3.90 -6.93
CA LEU A 73 13.83 2.75 -7.50
C LEU A 73 14.82 2.07 -8.46
N ALA A 74 15.73 1.26 -7.91
CA ALA A 74 16.50 0.37 -8.71
C ALA A 74 15.48 -0.53 -9.39
N GLU A 75 15.53 -0.58 -10.73
CA GLU A 75 14.98 -1.67 -11.52
C GLU A 75 15.77 -2.94 -11.19
N SER A 76 15.80 -3.33 -9.92
CA SER A 76 16.30 -4.63 -9.53
C SER A 76 15.29 -5.61 -10.08
N GLU A 77 15.74 -6.39 -11.07
CA GLU A 77 15.10 -7.58 -11.60
C GLU A 77 14.26 -8.22 -10.48
N THR A 78 12.95 -8.25 -10.66
CA THR A 78 12.08 -9.02 -9.78
C THR A 78 12.52 -10.47 -9.91
N PRO A 79 13.12 -11.09 -8.89
CA PRO A 79 13.44 -12.50 -9.00
C PRO A 79 12.11 -13.24 -9.13
N ASP A 80 11.94 -13.93 -10.25
CA ASP A 80 10.84 -14.86 -10.41
C ASP A 80 11.05 -16.00 -9.41
N THR A 81 10.43 -15.87 -8.25
CA THR A 81 10.47 -16.85 -7.17
C THR A 81 9.39 -17.92 -7.35
N VAL A 82 8.62 -17.86 -8.45
CA VAL A 82 7.62 -18.86 -8.76
C VAL A 82 8.33 -20.13 -9.17
N VAL A 83 8.25 -21.15 -8.31
CA VAL A 83 8.61 -22.51 -8.69
C VAL A 83 7.53 -23.02 -9.63
N ALA A 84 7.90 -23.33 -10.88
CA ALA A 84 6.99 -23.91 -11.85
C ALA A 84 6.43 -25.25 -11.32
N GLY A 85 5.11 -25.37 -11.27
CA GLY A 85 4.42 -26.55 -10.72
C GLY A 85 2.94 -26.29 -10.49
N GLU A 86 2.25 -27.26 -9.86
CA GLU A 86 0.87 -27.06 -9.43
C GLU A 86 0.81 -26.03 -8.30
N PRO A 87 -0.14 -25.07 -8.34
CA PRO A 87 -0.26 -24.08 -7.29
C PRO A 87 -0.58 -24.75 -5.96
N ILE A 88 0.18 -24.39 -4.92
CA ILE A 88 -0.04 -24.88 -3.55
C ILE A 88 -1.46 -24.52 -3.05
N LEU A 89 -1.98 -23.38 -3.50
CA LEU A 89 -3.32 -22.91 -3.18
C LEU A 89 -3.94 -22.17 -4.39
N GLN A 90 -5.10 -22.63 -4.86
CA GLN A 90 -5.92 -21.91 -5.84
C GLN A 90 -7.20 -21.41 -5.15
N VAL A 91 -7.42 -20.09 -5.19
CA VAL A 91 -8.61 -19.47 -4.61
C VAL A 91 -9.46 -18.84 -5.71
N ARG A 92 -10.78 -19.04 -5.63
CA ARG A 92 -11.78 -18.46 -6.53
C ARG A 92 -12.75 -17.62 -5.72
N ASP A 93 -13.37 -16.63 -6.36
CA ASP A 93 -14.43 -15.80 -5.77
C ASP A 93 -14.06 -15.11 -4.44
N LEU A 94 -12.79 -14.70 -4.30
CA LEU A 94 -12.32 -13.99 -3.12
C LEU A 94 -12.86 -12.55 -3.12
N GLY A 95 -14.01 -12.36 -2.47
CA GLY A 95 -14.65 -11.07 -2.30
C GLY A 95 -15.29 -10.96 -0.92
N GLY A 96 -15.12 -9.82 -0.27
CA GLY A 96 -15.76 -9.50 1.00
C GLY A 96 -16.31 -8.07 0.99
N PRO A 97 -17.36 -7.79 1.77
CA PRO A 97 -17.87 -6.42 1.90
C PRO A 97 -16.81 -5.54 2.56
N PHE A 98 -16.32 -4.54 1.82
CA PHE A 98 -15.40 -3.54 2.36
C PHE A 98 -16.18 -2.26 2.71
N SER A 99 -16.45 -2.05 4.01
CA SER A 99 -17.08 -0.82 4.51
C SER A 99 -16.05 0.29 4.70
N GLY A 100 -15.41 0.72 3.61
CA GLY A 100 -14.58 1.92 3.58
C GLY A 100 -15.27 3.00 2.76
N ALA A 101 -15.48 4.18 3.34
CA ALA A 101 -16.09 5.32 2.67
C ALA A 101 -15.26 5.71 1.42
N ARG A 102 -15.70 5.28 0.24
CA ARG A 102 -15.12 5.68 -1.05
C ARG A 102 -15.31 7.19 -1.23
N ARG A 103 -14.22 7.97 -1.20
CA ARG A 103 -14.18 9.21 -2.01
C ARG A 103 -14.13 8.79 -3.47
N ALA A 104 -15.17 9.17 -4.21
CA ALA A 104 -15.32 8.88 -5.63
C ALA A 104 -14.18 9.52 -6.44
N ALA A 105 -13.27 8.69 -6.96
CA ALA A 105 -12.47 9.06 -8.11
C ALA A 105 -13.33 8.79 -9.36
N GLN A 106 -13.76 9.88 -10.00
CA GLN A 106 -14.58 9.88 -11.21
C GLN A 106 -13.85 9.11 -12.33
N SER A 107 -14.47 8.03 -12.80
CA SER A 107 -14.08 7.32 -14.02
C SER A 107 -14.40 8.20 -15.23
N ARG A 108 -13.38 8.65 -15.96
CA ARG A 108 -13.55 9.05 -17.36
C ARG A 108 -13.45 7.81 -18.24
N ASP A 109 -14.35 7.75 -19.20
CA ASP A 109 -14.65 6.65 -20.12
C ASP A 109 -13.41 6.03 -20.79
N ALA A 110 -13.35 4.69 -20.74
CA ALA A 110 -12.51 3.87 -21.60
C ALA A 110 -13.40 2.94 -22.46
N ARG A 111 -14.43 3.51 -23.11
CA ARG A 111 -15.13 2.86 -24.23
C ARG A 111 -14.76 3.57 -25.53
N SER A 112 -13.62 3.21 -26.12
CA SER A 112 -13.34 3.40 -27.55
C SER A 112 -12.02 2.74 -27.94
N ALA A 113 -11.97 1.40 -27.98
CA ALA A 113 -10.87 0.67 -28.66
C ALA A 113 -11.19 -0.79 -29.01
N CYS A 114 -12.46 -1.15 -29.23
CA CYS A 114 -12.81 -2.45 -29.82
C CYS A 114 -13.68 -2.19 -31.05
N GLY A 115 -13.02 -2.00 -32.19
CA GLY A 115 -13.66 -1.92 -33.50
C GLY A 115 -12.66 -2.32 -34.59
N GLY A 116 -12.97 -3.42 -35.28
CA GLY A 116 -12.35 -3.88 -36.54
C GLY A 116 -10.92 -4.40 -36.40
N GLU A 117 -10.42 -5.38 -37.16
CA GLU A 117 -10.83 -5.87 -38.47
C GLU A 117 -10.32 -7.32 -38.61
N GLY A 118 -11.15 -8.20 -39.15
CA GLY A 118 -10.69 -9.45 -39.74
C GLY A 118 -10.50 -9.26 -41.23
N GLN A 119 -9.46 -9.86 -41.81
CA GLN A 119 -9.53 -10.54 -43.11
C GLN A 119 -8.19 -11.19 -43.50
N PHE A 120 -8.34 -12.44 -43.98
CA PHE A 120 -7.39 -13.37 -44.63
C PHE A 120 -6.47 -14.20 -43.74
#